data_AF-A0A3C1KT30-F1
#
_entry.id   AF-A0A3C1KT30-F1
#
_cell.length_a   1.000
_cell.length_b   1.000
_cell.length_c   1.000
_cell.angle_alpha   90.00
_cell.angle_beta   90.00
_cell.angle_gamma   90.00
#
_symmetry.space_group_name_H-M   'P 1'
#
loop_
_entity.id
_entity.type
_entity.pdbx_description
1 polymer ?
#
loop_
_entity_poly.entity_id
_entity_poly.type
_entity_poly.pdbx_seq_one_letter_code
_entity_poly.pdbx_strand_id
1 'polypeptide(L)'
;IADSSESDPSQLLQEDDIRDSISQWLDQLSEKQREVVTRRFGLRGHESSTLEEVGREIGLTRERVRQIQVEALRRLRQIMETQGLSSDALFR
;
A
#
# COMPACT_ATOMS: atom_id res chain seq x y z
N ILE A 1 -5.09 -14.42 35.70
CA ILE A 1 -4.93 -14.76 34.27
C ILE A 1 -5.67 -13.68 33.53
N ALA A 2 -4.96 -12.78 32.85
CA ALA A 2 -5.55 -11.61 32.18
C ALA A 2 -5.67 -11.90 30.70
N ASP A 3 -6.90 -11.98 30.20
CA ASP A 3 -7.19 -11.97 28.77
C ASP A 3 -6.72 -10.62 28.20
N SER A 4 -5.66 -10.69 27.39
CA SER A 4 -4.91 -9.53 26.88
C SER A 4 -4.99 -9.49 25.36
N SER A 5 -6.20 -9.65 24.80
CA SER A 5 -6.42 -9.69 23.34
C SER A 5 -7.80 -9.18 22.92
N GLU A 6 -8.41 -8.29 23.69
CA GLU A 6 -9.50 -7.46 23.16
C GLU A 6 -8.86 -6.20 22.59
N SER A 7 -8.66 -6.17 21.28
CA SER A 7 -8.30 -4.94 20.56
C SER A 7 -9.29 -3.85 20.95
N ASP A 8 -8.80 -2.75 21.51
CA ASP A 8 -9.66 -1.65 21.94
C ASP A 8 -10.47 -1.15 20.74
N PRO A 9 -11.80 -0.91 20.88
CA PRO A 9 -12.63 -0.44 19.77
C PRO A 9 -12.07 0.80 19.05
N SER A 10 -11.37 1.69 19.77
CA SER A 10 -10.72 2.86 19.19
C SER A 10 -9.51 2.51 18.32
N GLN A 11 -8.79 1.42 18.63
CA GLN A 11 -7.69 0.91 17.80
C GLN A 11 -8.22 0.26 16.52
N LEU A 12 -9.30 -0.51 16.62
CA LEU A 12 -9.96 -1.12 15.46
C LEU A 12 -10.47 -0.06 14.48
N LEU A 13 -11.11 1.01 14.99
CA LEU A 13 -11.57 2.14 14.17
C LEU A 13 -10.40 2.85 13.45
N GLN A 14 -9.28 3.07 14.15
CA GLN A 14 -8.09 3.68 13.53
C GLN A 14 -7.46 2.80 12.45
N GLU A 15 -7.41 1.48 12.66
CA GLU A 15 -6.92 0.55 11.64
C GLU A 15 -7.77 0.56 10.38
N ASP A 16 -9.10 0.59 10.52
CA ASP A 16 -10.03 0.62 9.40
C ASP A 16 -9.96 1.95 8.64
N ASP A 17 -9.85 3.09 9.35
CA ASP A 17 -9.65 4.41 8.72
C ASP A 17 -8.35 4.47 7.89
N ILE A 18 -7.27 3.84 8.37
CA ILE A 18 -6.00 3.77 7.64
C ILE A 18 -6.13 2.85 6.42
N ARG A 19 -6.78 1.69 6.54
CA ARG A 19 -7.01 0.77 5.40
C ARG A 19 -7.82 1.45 4.30
N ASP A 20 -8.87 2.16 4.66
CA ASP A 20 -9.70 2.92 3.72
C ASP A 20 -8.91 4.02 3.04
N SER A 21 -8.09 4.76 3.79
CA SER A 21 -7.20 5.79 3.25
C SER A 21 -6.20 5.22 2.24
N ILE A 22 -5.55 4.09 2.57
CA ILE A 22 -4.64 3.39 1.65
C ILE A 22 -5.38 2.97 0.38
N SER A 23 -6.59 2.42 0.51
CA SER A 23 -7.40 2.02 -0.64
C SER A 23 -7.70 3.22 -1.56
N GLN A 24 -8.10 4.36 -0.99
CA GLN A 24 -8.36 5.59 -1.73
C GLN A 24 -7.10 6.15 -2.42
N TRP A 25 -5.92 6.04 -1.81
CA TRP A 25 -4.67 6.48 -2.44
C TRP A 25 -4.24 5.54 -3.57
N LEU A 26 -4.42 4.23 -3.40
CA LEU A 26 -4.15 3.26 -4.46
C LEU A 26 -5.05 3.50 -5.67
N ASP A 27 -6.30 3.93 -5.48
CA ASP A 27 -7.22 4.25 -6.57
C ASP A 27 -6.83 5.50 -7.37
N GLN A 28 -6.01 6.38 -6.79
CA GLN A 28 -5.45 7.54 -7.48
C GLN A 28 -4.19 7.22 -8.31
N LEU A 29 -3.67 5.99 -8.21
CA LEU A 29 -2.60 5.51 -9.08
C LEU A 29 -3.14 5.08 -10.45
N SER A 30 -2.28 5.13 -11.47
CA SER A 30 -2.60 4.46 -12.74
C SER A 30 -2.80 2.97 -12.53
N GLU A 31 -3.58 2.32 -13.40
CA GLU A 31 -3.87 0.88 -13.32
C GLU A 31 -2.60 0.03 -13.16
N LYS A 32 -1.56 0.30 -13.98
CA LYS A 32 -0.28 -0.42 -13.90
C LYS A 32 0.47 -0.18 -12.59
N GLN A 33 0.45 1.05 -12.08
CA GLN A 33 1.10 1.39 -10.80
C GLN A 33 0.38 0.71 -9.64
N ARG A 34 -0.96 0.80 -9.61
CA ARG A 34 -1.80 0.14 -8.62
C ARG A 34 -1.57 -1.37 -8.63
N GLU A 35 -1.57 -1.99 -9.80
CA GLU A 35 -1.35 -3.44 -9.94
C GLU A 35 0.01 -3.87 -9.38
N VAL A 36 1.09 -3.17 -9.77
CA VAL A 36 2.44 -3.47 -9.28
C VAL A 36 2.54 -3.30 -7.77
N VAL A 37 2.03 -2.20 -7.20
CA VAL A 37 2.11 -1.95 -5.76
C VAL A 37 1.25 -2.96 -4.98
N THR A 38 0.03 -3.23 -5.46
CA THR A 38 -0.90 -4.15 -4.80
C THR A 38 -0.29 -5.55 -4.66
N ARG A 39 0.27 -6.10 -5.74
CA ARG A 39 0.93 -7.41 -5.70
C ARG A 39 2.26 -7.38 -4.94
N ARG A 40 3.09 -6.35 -5.11
CA ARG A 40 4.42 -6.28 -4.47
C ARG A 40 4.35 -6.26 -2.95
N PHE A 41 3.32 -5.61 -2.40
CA PHE A 41 3.17 -5.39 -0.96
C PHE A 41 2.02 -6.19 -0.34
N GLY A 42 1.34 -7.04 -1.12
CA GLY A 42 0.24 -7.87 -0.61
C GLY A 42 -0.96 -7.07 -0.12
N LEU A 43 -1.37 -6.08 -0.90
CA LEU A 43 -2.52 -5.21 -0.58
C LEU A 43 -3.79 -5.77 -1.23
N ARG A 44 -4.96 -5.32 -0.78
CA ARG A 44 -6.28 -5.73 -1.32
C ARG A 44 -6.48 -7.26 -1.40
N GLY A 45 -5.93 -7.99 -0.43
CA GLY A 45 -6.05 -9.45 -0.35
C GLY A 45 -5.08 -10.23 -1.24
N HIS A 46 -4.12 -9.57 -1.90
CA HIS A 46 -3.02 -10.25 -2.57
C HIS A 46 -1.96 -10.72 -1.57
N GLU A 47 -1.25 -11.79 -1.90
CA GLU A 47 0.02 -12.11 -1.24
C GLU A 47 1.14 -11.22 -1.78
N SER A 48 2.15 -10.92 -0.95
CA SER A 48 3.31 -10.16 -1.40
C SER A 48 4.15 -11.00 -2.37
N SER A 49 4.38 -10.51 -3.58
CA SER A 49 5.20 -11.19 -4.61
C SER A 49 6.46 -10.40 -4.91
N THR A 50 7.50 -11.06 -5.42
CA THR A 50 8.77 -10.43 -5.87
C THR A 50 8.58 -9.60 -7.15
N LEU A 51 9.55 -8.73 -7.47
CA LEU A 51 9.55 -7.98 -8.75
C LEU A 51 9.52 -8.90 -9.98
N GLU A 52 10.14 -10.07 -9.88
CA GLU A 52 10.22 -11.05 -10.97
C GLU A 52 8.88 -11.76 -11.16
N GLU A 53 8.24 -12.21 -10.08
CA GLU A 53 6.91 -12.85 -10.13
C GLU A 53 5.86 -11.89 -10.67
N VAL A 54 5.82 -10.65 -10.17
CA VAL A 54 4.90 -9.62 -10.68
C VAL A 54 5.16 -9.39 -12.17
N GLY A 55 6.43 -9.29 -12.58
CA GLY A 55 6.78 -9.11 -13.99
C GLY A 55 6.28 -10.26 -14.87
N ARG A 56 6.46 -11.50 -14.43
CA ARG A 56 5.97 -12.69 -15.11
C ARG A 56 4.44 -12.66 -15.28
N GLU A 57 3.70 -12.25 -14.26
CA GLU A 57 2.23 -12.24 -14.26
C GLU A 57 1.63 -11.16 -15.16
N ILE A 58 2.25 -9.98 -15.24
CA ILE A 58 1.73 -8.83 -16.00
C ILE A 58 2.46 -8.60 -17.34
N GLY A 59 3.33 -9.54 -17.74
CA GLY A 59 4.04 -9.50 -19.02
C GLY A 59 5.11 -8.40 -19.12
N LEU A 60 5.79 -8.08 -18.01
CA LEU A 60 6.82 -7.05 -17.93
C LEU A 60 8.15 -7.61 -17.43
N THR A 61 9.24 -6.96 -17.82
CA THR A 61 10.56 -7.28 -17.27
C THR A 61 10.65 -6.84 -15.80
N ARG A 62 11.49 -7.53 -15.02
CA ARG A 62 11.78 -7.17 -13.62
C ARG A 62 12.16 -5.70 -13.45
N GLU A 63 12.99 -5.17 -14.36
CA GLU A 63 13.41 -3.77 -14.31
C GLU A 63 12.25 -2.81 -14.61
N ARG A 64 11.35 -3.18 -15.53
CA ARG A 64 10.17 -2.36 -15.80
C ARG A 64 9.22 -2.32 -14.60
N VAL A 65 9.03 -3.45 -13.92
CA VAL A 65 8.28 -3.50 -12.65
C VAL A 65 8.94 -2.63 -11.58
N ARG A 66 10.27 -2.68 -11.47
CA ARG A 66 11.03 -1.83 -10.52
C ARG A 66 10.80 -0.34 -10.78
N GLN A 67 10.84 0.08 -12.04
CA GLN A 67 10.56 1.48 -12.43
C GLN A 67 9.15 1.90 -12.04
N ILE A 68 8.15 1.08 -12.40
CA ILE A 68 6.74 1.35 -12.07
C ILE A 68 6.55 1.41 -10.55
N GLN A 69 7.19 0.53 -9.78
CA GLN A 69 7.13 0.54 -8.31
C GLN A 69 7.65 1.86 -7.75
N VAL A 70 8.82 2.33 -8.22
CA VAL A 70 9.41 3.60 -7.75
C VAL A 70 8.51 4.79 -8.10
N GLU A 71 7.97 4.83 -9.31
CA GLU A 71 7.03 5.87 -9.73
C GLU A 71 5.75 5.87 -8.89
N ALA A 72 5.19 4.70 -8.63
CA ALA A 72 3.99 4.52 -7.81
C ALA A 72 4.22 4.99 -6.36
N LEU A 73 5.34 4.60 -5.75
CA LEU A 73 5.69 5.03 -4.38
C LEU A 73 5.90 6.54 -4.28
N ARG A 74 6.52 7.16 -5.30
CA ARG A 74 6.65 8.62 -5.37
C ARG A 74 5.27 9.29 -5.46
N ARG A 75 4.36 8.74 -6.26
CA ARG A 75 3.00 9.26 -6.39
C ARG A 75 2.21 9.13 -5.09
N LEU A 76 2.29 7.98 -4.42
CA LEU A 76 1.65 7.77 -3.11
C LEU A 76 2.15 8.78 -2.08
N ARG A 77 3.47 9.02 -2.02
CA ARG A 77 4.04 10.05 -1.13
C ARG A 77 3.43 11.43 -1.39
N GLN A 78 3.33 11.85 -2.65
CA GLN A 78 2.72 13.14 -3.01
C GLN A 78 1.24 13.23 -2.59
N ILE A 79 0.48 12.15 -2.73
CA ILE A 79 -0.93 12.09 -2.32
C ILE A 79 -1.03 12.27 -0.80
N MET A 80 -0.23 11.53 -0.02
CA MET A 80 -0.20 11.64 1.44
C MET A 80 0.17 13.06 1.90
N GLU A 81 1.22 13.64 1.31
CA GLU A 81 1.64 15.02 1.60
C GLU A 81 0.54 16.04 1.29
N THR A 82 -0.18 15.87 0.18
CA THR A 82 -1.30 16.76 -0.20
C THR A 82 -2.48 16.65 0.77
N GLN A 83 -2.69 15.47 1.36
CA GLN A 83 -3.74 15.23 2.36
C GLN A 83 -3.31 15.58 3.79
N GLY A 84 -2.14 16.20 3.98
CA GLY A 84 -1.63 16.62 5.28
C GLY A 84 -1.07 15.47 6.14
N LEU A 85 -0.95 14.27 5.56
CA LEU A 85 -0.36 13.11 6.21
C LEU A 85 1.14 13.11 5.92
N SER A 86 1.90 13.69 6.84
CA SER A 86 3.36 13.52 6.86
C SER A 86 3.71 12.10 7.30
N SER A 87 4.81 11.55 6.77
CA SER A 87 5.36 10.30 7.29
C SER A 87 5.62 10.35 8.80
N ASP A 88 5.93 11.54 9.35
CA ASP A 88 6.10 11.73 10.81
C ASP A 88 4.81 11.53 11.61
N ALA A 89 3.63 11.66 10.98
CA ALA A 89 2.35 11.47 11.65
C ALA A 89 1.94 9.99 11.74
N LEU A 90 2.49 9.12 10.88
CA LEU A 90 2.16 7.69 10.83
C LEU A 90 3.03 6.83 11.77
N PHE A 91 4.16 7.35 12.26
CA PHE A 91 5.10 6.64 13.13
C PHE A 91 5.17 7.22 14.55
N ARG A 92 4.16 7.98 14.98
CA ARG A 92 4.09 8.55 16.33
C ARG A 92 3.21 7.73 17.26
#